data_AF-A0A7V9ETG5-F1
#
_entry.id   AF-A0A7V9ETG5-F1
#
_cell.length_a   1.000
_cell.length_b   1.000
_cell.length_c   1.000
_cell.angle_alpha   90.00
_cell.angle_beta   90.00
_cell.angle_gamma   90.00
#
_symmetry.space_group_name_H-M   'P 1'
#
loop_
_entity.id
_entity.type
_entity.pdbx_description
1 polymer ?
#
loop_
_entity_poly.entity_id
_entity_poly.type
_entity_poly.pdbx_seq_one_letter_code
_entity_poly.pdbx_strand_id
1 'polypeptide(L)'
;MPKNKRRYSQQPVIWFDTPRLDALRRAVSKKSIGLLQLSPRASNALEGQKINSIGDLIKAARNTFFAPHLGVKSIAEIKGALDSLSSSIDQDGNVDWLRYAANRHFVILPSMELEKGSMSRFLPQIPLVMEAAVESSCGVHAKELFQQYLFGDKFGKATLPEIAQKLAFSRQFASNVKNSVLGVLRRTIFEDDYRGCRFRFRHSFVLRLRELKTALDETGGRAFPYAVWDQILARTWGVAATQVAPIENLLFAIFSYQVVRPVHPQKLSIVVPKGRNVLALRRALADIALLLTQKFPDGLSELQLLSKLQRSNRDNVPLLAEIPTLLDAIPGLESDGSEGKVRAGMDKLTRMSDQLERILRARGVPTTTRELASEVNRFKGRAGSIRSARNVNSALSNDKRFKIIGRTRIWILSEWDHIETRTVAEIAAGLLRQAARPMTESELFGLIAPTRPVAQSSIGTLLRQNGRFRRTAPCTWTLK
;
A
#
# COMPACT_ATOMS: atom_id res chain seq x y z
N MET A 1 -28.01 70.47 11.92
CA MET A 1 -27.79 69.66 10.71
C MET A 1 -28.21 68.21 10.99
N PRO A 2 -29.38 67.75 10.53
CA PRO A 2 -29.89 66.42 10.86
C PRO A 2 -29.24 65.34 9.98
N LYS A 3 -28.89 64.24 10.64
CA LYS A 3 -28.25 63.05 10.10
C LYS A 3 -29.11 62.39 9.01
N ASN A 4 -28.48 62.18 7.85
CA ASN A 4 -28.79 61.22 6.79
C ASN A 4 -30.04 60.35 7.01
N LYS A 5 -31.11 60.68 6.28
CA LYS A 5 -32.19 59.75 5.94
C LYS A 5 -31.56 58.56 5.22
N ARG A 6 -31.31 57.46 5.94
CA ARG A 6 -31.04 56.15 5.31
C ARG A 6 -32.26 55.83 4.45
N ARG A 7 -32.11 55.93 3.13
CA ARG A 7 -33.07 55.36 2.18
C ARG A 7 -33.33 53.93 2.65
N TYR A 8 -34.59 53.62 2.97
CA TYR A 8 -35.09 52.26 3.00
C TYR A 8 -34.98 51.74 1.56
N SER A 9 -33.77 51.36 1.16
CA SER A 9 -33.53 50.63 -0.08
C SER A 9 -34.37 49.38 0.02
N GLN A 10 -35.36 49.26 -0.87
CA GLN A 10 -36.22 48.09 -0.97
C GLN A 10 -35.36 46.84 -0.80
N GLN A 11 -35.62 46.16 0.30
CA GLN A 11 -34.93 44.95 0.68
C GLN A 11 -35.09 43.96 -0.47
N PRO A 12 -33.99 43.36 -0.96
CA PRO A 12 -34.07 42.70 -2.24
C PRO A 12 -34.75 41.34 -2.05
N VAL A 13 -35.88 41.17 -2.75
CA VAL A 13 -36.78 40.03 -2.64
C VAL A 13 -36.57 39.06 -3.81
N ILE A 14 -36.50 37.76 -3.51
CA ILE A 14 -36.51 36.71 -4.53
C ILE A 14 -37.92 36.14 -4.62
N TRP A 15 -38.59 36.43 -5.73
CA TRP A 15 -39.82 35.77 -6.16
C TRP A 15 -39.60 35.15 -7.54
N PHE A 16 -40.00 33.89 -7.70
CA PHE A 16 -39.94 33.16 -8.95
C PHE A 16 -41.00 32.05 -8.92
N ASP A 17 -41.91 32.05 -9.89
CA ASP A 17 -42.92 31.01 -10.03
C ASP A 17 -43.13 30.64 -11.50
N THR A 18 -43.19 29.34 -11.77
CA THR A 18 -43.47 28.79 -13.09
C THR A 18 -44.06 27.38 -12.95
N PRO A 19 -45.14 27.04 -13.68
CA PRO A 19 -45.78 25.74 -13.60
C PRO A 19 -44.84 24.57 -13.95
N ARG A 20 -43.78 24.81 -14.73
CA ARG A 20 -42.82 23.76 -15.08
C ARG A 20 -42.05 23.21 -13.88
N LEU A 21 -41.83 24.02 -12.85
CA LEU A 21 -41.18 23.55 -11.63
C LEU A 21 -42.08 22.60 -10.82
N ASP A 22 -43.39 22.59 -11.04
CA ASP A 22 -44.31 21.61 -10.43
C ASP A 22 -44.18 20.21 -11.02
N ALA A 23 -43.75 20.12 -12.28
CA ALA A 23 -43.45 18.84 -12.91
C ALA A 23 -42.17 18.20 -12.37
N LEU A 24 -41.35 18.93 -11.58
CA LEU A 24 -40.05 18.43 -11.13
C LEU A 24 -40.19 17.18 -10.25
N ARG A 25 -39.55 16.09 -10.68
CA ARG A 25 -39.56 14.82 -9.96
C ARG A 25 -39.00 14.97 -8.54
N ARG A 26 -39.64 14.32 -7.56
CA ARG A 26 -39.23 14.36 -6.14
C ARG A 26 -37.77 13.96 -5.89
N ALA A 27 -37.23 13.05 -6.71
CA ALA A 27 -35.83 12.65 -6.62
C ALA A 27 -34.87 13.80 -6.98
N VAL A 28 -35.26 14.67 -7.92
CA VAL A 28 -34.47 15.84 -8.32
C VAL A 28 -34.63 16.97 -7.32
N SER A 29 -35.85 17.22 -6.81
CA SER A 29 -36.09 18.28 -5.83
C SER A 29 -35.32 18.08 -4.52
N LYS A 30 -35.09 16.81 -4.11
CA LYS A 30 -34.26 16.47 -2.95
C LYS A 30 -32.75 16.67 -3.15
N LYS A 31 -32.29 16.90 -4.38
CA LYS A 31 -30.84 17.06 -4.62
C LYS A 31 -30.35 18.41 -4.08
N SER A 32 -29.06 18.45 -3.75
CA SER A 32 -28.40 19.65 -3.23
C SER A 32 -28.47 20.82 -4.21
N ILE A 33 -28.57 22.05 -3.68
CA ILE A 33 -28.45 23.28 -4.48
C ILE A 33 -27.08 23.41 -5.18
N GLY A 34 -26.08 22.62 -4.79
CA GLY A 34 -24.77 22.61 -5.44
C GLY A 34 -24.80 22.20 -6.92
N LEU A 35 -25.84 21.50 -7.35
CA LEU A 35 -26.09 21.18 -8.77
C LEU A 35 -26.44 22.39 -9.63
N LEU A 36 -26.87 23.49 -9.01
CA LEU A 36 -27.31 24.71 -9.68
C LEU A 36 -26.14 25.63 -10.04
N GLN A 37 -24.89 25.27 -9.72
CA GLN A 37 -23.69 26.00 -10.14
C GLN A 37 -23.69 27.47 -9.68
N LEU A 38 -24.28 27.73 -8.51
CA LEU A 38 -24.34 29.06 -7.91
C LEU A 38 -22.96 29.45 -7.35
N SER A 39 -22.67 30.75 -7.33
CA SER A 39 -21.48 31.29 -6.68
C SER A 39 -21.40 30.87 -5.20
N PRO A 40 -20.19 30.80 -4.61
CA PRO A 40 -20.05 30.47 -3.18
C PRO A 40 -20.84 31.42 -2.29
N ARG A 41 -20.90 32.71 -2.65
CA ARG A 41 -21.69 33.71 -1.92
C ARG A 41 -23.19 33.42 -1.94
N ALA A 42 -23.74 33.10 -3.12
CA ALA A 42 -25.16 32.76 -3.25
C ALA A 42 -25.48 31.47 -2.50
N SER A 43 -24.66 30.43 -2.67
CA SER A 43 -24.84 29.13 -2.02
C SER A 43 -24.78 29.23 -0.49
N ASN A 44 -23.75 29.86 0.06
CA ASN A 44 -23.60 30.01 1.51
C ASN A 44 -24.74 30.81 2.14
N ALA A 45 -25.27 31.82 1.43
CA ALA A 45 -26.39 32.60 1.92
C ALA A 45 -27.70 31.80 1.93
N LEU A 46 -27.92 30.93 0.93
CA LEU A 46 -29.06 30.00 0.92
C LEU A 46 -28.95 28.96 2.04
N GLU A 47 -27.77 28.36 2.20
CA GLU A 47 -27.50 27.39 3.28
C GLU A 47 -27.67 28.01 4.67
N GLY A 48 -27.24 29.27 4.86
CA GLY A 48 -27.47 30.02 6.08
C GLY A 48 -28.95 30.23 6.43
N GLN A 49 -29.83 30.14 5.44
CA GLN A 49 -31.29 30.15 5.61
C GLN A 49 -31.91 28.75 5.65
N LYS A 50 -31.09 27.70 5.77
CA LYS A 50 -31.49 26.29 5.72
C LYS A 50 -32.10 25.86 4.39
N ILE A 51 -31.82 26.58 3.30
CA ILE A 51 -32.20 26.21 1.94
C ILE A 51 -31.08 25.36 1.36
N ASN A 52 -31.19 24.04 1.51
CA ASN A 52 -30.10 23.11 1.16
C ASN A 52 -30.41 22.27 -0.08
N SER A 53 -31.68 22.15 -0.47
CA SER A 53 -32.11 21.41 -1.66
C SER A 53 -32.75 22.30 -2.73
N ILE A 54 -32.80 21.78 -3.96
CA ILE A 54 -33.49 22.44 -5.07
C ILE A 54 -34.97 22.68 -4.73
N GLY A 55 -35.62 21.72 -4.09
CA GLY A 55 -37.02 21.83 -3.65
C GLY A 55 -37.22 22.91 -2.59
N ASP A 56 -36.31 23.03 -1.62
CA ASP A 56 -36.36 24.10 -0.62
C ASP A 56 -36.26 25.47 -1.29
N LEU A 57 -35.36 25.61 -2.27
CA LEU A 57 -35.17 26.86 -2.99
C LEU A 57 -36.41 27.25 -3.80
N ILE A 58 -37.02 26.28 -4.50
CA ILE A 58 -38.26 26.52 -5.26
C ILE A 58 -39.38 26.95 -4.30
N LYS A 59 -39.56 26.24 -3.18
CA LYS A 59 -40.58 26.58 -2.18
C LYS A 59 -40.36 27.96 -1.57
N ALA A 60 -39.11 28.29 -1.24
CA ALA A 60 -38.74 29.60 -0.72
C ALA A 60 -39.01 30.70 -1.75
N ALA A 61 -38.64 30.49 -3.02
CA ALA A 61 -38.84 31.47 -4.09
C ALA A 61 -40.31 31.74 -4.40
N ARG A 62 -41.20 30.75 -4.24
CA ARG A 62 -42.66 30.93 -4.37
C ARG A 62 -43.26 31.75 -3.23
N ASN A 63 -42.85 31.43 -2.00
CA ASN A 63 -43.35 32.10 -0.81
C ASN A 63 -42.70 33.46 -0.55
N THR A 64 -41.88 33.95 -1.49
CA THR A 64 -41.18 35.23 -1.37
C THR A 64 -40.26 35.25 -0.15
N PHE A 65 -39.02 34.78 -0.30
CA PHE A 65 -38.08 34.80 0.83
C PHE A 65 -37.19 36.05 0.83
N PHE A 66 -36.95 36.55 2.03
CA PHE A 66 -36.11 37.71 2.26
C PHE A 66 -34.65 37.30 2.44
N ALA A 67 -33.74 37.91 1.66
CA ALA A 67 -32.32 37.60 1.72
C ALA A 67 -31.47 38.86 1.96
N PRO A 68 -31.41 39.36 3.22
CA PRO A 68 -30.78 40.64 3.57
C PRO A 68 -29.30 40.72 3.17
N HIS A 69 -28.62 39.57 3.14
CA HIS A 69 -27.18 39.48 2.91
C HIS A 69 -26.82 39.18 1.44
N LEU A 70 -27.82 38.93 0.59
CA LEU A 70 -27.61 38.72 -0.83
C LEU A 70 -27.54 40.05 -1.59
N GLY A 71 -26.46 40.21 -2.37
CA GLY A 71 -26.35 41.32 -3.30
C GLY A 71 -27.21 41.10 -4.55
N VAL A 72 -27.54 42.18 -5.26
CA VAL A 72 -28.33 42.16 -6.50
C VAL A 72 -27.81 41.13 -7.51
N LYS A 73 -26.49 40.99 -7.65
CA LYS A 73 -25.86 40.01 -8.55
C LYS A 73 -26.19 38.55 -8.16
N SER A 74 -26.14 38.22 -6.87
CA SER A 74 -26.47 36.87 -6.39
C SER A 74 -27.96 36.56 -6.54
N ILE A 75 -28.81 37.57 -6.38
CA ILE A 75 -30.25 37.43 -6.61
C ILE A 75 -30.56 37.17 -8.08
N ALA A 76 -29.95 37.95 -8.98
CA ALA A 76 -30.05 37.72 -10.42
C ALA A 76 -29.52 36.34 -10.82
N GLU A 77 -28.41 35.90 -10.20
CA GLU A 77 -27.84 34.57 -10.41
C GLU A 77 -28.80 33.44 -9.99
N ILE A 78 -29.44 33.56 -8.81
CA ILE A 78 -30.43 32.58 -8.34
C ILE A 78 -31.65 32.54 -9.26
N LYS A 79 -32.16 33.71 -9.68
CA LYS A 79 -33.28 33.78 -10.63
C LYS A 79 -32.92 33.14 -11.97
N GLY A 80 -31.74 33.45 -12.51
CA GLY A 80 -31.24 32.81 -13.73
C GLY A 80 -31.07 31.29 -13.59
N ALA A 81 -30.72 30.80 -12.39
CA ALA A 81 -30.69 29.37 -12.10
C ALA A 81 -32.07 28.72 -12.17
N LEU A 82 -33.06 29.33 -11.52
CA LEU A 82 -34.43 28.80 -11.51
C LEU A 82 -35.06 28.85 -12.90
N ASP A 83 -34.81 29.92 -13.66
CA ASP A 83 -35.25 30.06 -15.04
C ASP A 83 -34.65 28.98 -15.95
N SER A 84 -33.32 28.83 -15.93
CA SER A 84 -32.64 27.78 -16.69
C SER A 84 -33.07 26.38 -16.27
N LEU A 85 -33.29 26.15 -14.98
CA LEU A 85 -33.79 24.88 -14.46
C LEU A 85 -35.19 24.57 -15.03
N SER A 86 -36.10 25.54 -14.98
CA SER A 86 -37.48 25.38 -15.47
C SER A 86 -37.54 25.10 -16.97
N SER A 87 -36.61 25.66 -17.74
CA SER A 87 -36.49 25.43 -19.19
C SER A 87 -35.82 24.11 -19.56
N SER A 88 -35.26 23.40 -18.58
CA SER A 88 -34.53 22.14 -18.76
C SER A 88 -35.27 20.92 -18.21
N ILE A 89 -36.50 21.09 -17.71
CA ILE A 89 -37.35 19.99 -17.26
C ILE A 89 -38.03 19.35 -18.47
N ASP A 90 -37.94 18.02 -18.59
CA ASP A 90 -38.64 17.23 -19.61
C ASP A 90 -40.10 16.92 -19.20
N GLN A 91 -40.83 16.21 -20.07
CA GLN A 91 -42.23 15.85 -19.82
C GLN A 91 -42.41 14.90 -18.62
N ASP A 92 -41.37 14.15 -18.27
CA ASP A 92 -41.35 13.19 -17.16
C ASP A 92 -40.87 13.81 -15.84
N GLY A 93 -40.56 15.11 -15.84
CA GLY A 93 -40.09 15.82 -14.67
C GLY A 93 -38.60 15.62 -14.35
N ASN A 94 -37.83 14.99 -15.24
CA ASN A 94 -36.37 14.92 -15.12
C ASN A 94 -35.74 16.19 -15.67
N VAL A 95 -34.48 16.45 -15.28
CA VAL A 95 -33.75 17.64 -15.70
C VAL A 95 -32.65 17.23 -16.68
N ASP A 96 -32.71 17.80 -17.89
CA ASP A 96 -31.57 17.79 -18.80
C ASP A 96 -30.52 18.80 -18.30
N TRP A 97 -29.57 18.25 -17.55
CA TRP A 97 -28.49 19.00 -16.95
C TRP A 97 -27.49 19.60 -17.97
N LEU A 98 -27.42 19.05 -19.18
CA LEU A 98 -26.59 19.62 -20.24
C LEU A 98 -27.29 20.82 -20.86
N ARG A 99 -28.61 20.72 -21.11
CA ARG A 99 -29.43 21.87 -21.50
C ARG A 99 -29.40 22.96 -20.44
N TYR A 100 -29.46 22.60 -19.16
CA TYR A 100 -29.33 23.55 -18.05
C TYR A 100 -28.00 24.30 -18.13
N ALA A 101 -26.90 23.58 -18.29
CA ALA A 101 -25.57 24.17 -18.40
C ALA A 101 -25.46 25.08 -19.64
N ALA A 102 -26.04 24.68 -20.78
CA ALA A 102 -26.07 25.48 -22.00
C ALA A 102 -26.86 26.79 -21.83
N ASN A 103 -28.05 26.73 -21.21
CA ASN A 103 -28.87 27.91 -20.91
C ASN A 103 -28.15 28.90 -19.97
N ARG A 104 -27.30 28.38 -19.08
CA ARG A 104 -26.46 29.18 -18.19
C ARG A 104 -25.12 29.61 -18.79
N HIS A 105 -24.85 29.25 -20.05
CA HIS A 105 -23.58 29.48 -20.73
C HIS A 105 -22.36 28.90 -20.00
N PHE A 106 -22.53 27.74 -19.35
CA PHE A 106 -21.43 26.99 -18.74
C PHE A 106 -20.75 26.08 -19.76
N VAL A 107 -19.44 25.89 -19.58
CA VAL A 107 -18.64 25.00 -20.43
C VAL A 107 -19.04 23.55 -20.17
N ILE A 108 -19.43 22.79 -21.19
CA ILE A 108 -19.74 21.37 -21.07
C ILE A 108 -18.47 20.57 -21.40
N LEU A 109 -18.08 19.67 -20.51
CA LEU A 109 -16.82 18.93 -20.58
C LEU A 109 -17.02 17.41 -20.49
N PRO A 110 -16.38 16.59 -21.34
CA PRO A 110 -15.72 16.98 -22.59
C PRO A 110 -16.70 17.65 -23.56
N SER A 111 -16.16 18.40 -24.52
CA SER A 111 -16.96 19.11 -25.54
C SER A 111 -17.79 18.13 -26.37
N MET A 112 -17.20 17.00 -26.75
CA MET A 112 -17.87 15.90 -27.44
C MET A 112 -18.22 14.77 -26.48
N GLU A 113 -19.27 14.01 -26.80
CA GLU A 113 -19.57 12.78 -26.08
C GLU A 113 -18.53 11.71 -26.42
N LEU A 114 -18.09 11.00 -25.39
CA LEU A 114 -17.12 9.92 -25.54
C LEU A 114 -17.84 8.63 -25.91
N GLU A 115 -17.41 8.00 -27.00
CA GLU A 115 -17.91 6.69 -27.39
C GLU A 115 -17.83 5.69 -26.24
N LYS A 116 -18.93 4.96 -26.04
CA LYS A 116 -19.01 3.90 -25.03
C LYS A 116 -17.96 2.83 -25.35
N GLY A 117 -17.14 2.47 -24.36
CA GLY A 117 -16.20 1.35 -24.45
C GLY A 117 -14.76 1.66 -24.89
N SER A 118 -14.47 2.79 -25.55
CA SER A 118 -13.09 3.09 -25.96
C SER A 118 -12.26 3.73 -24.85
N MET A 119 -11.50 2.93 -24.09
CA MET A 119 -10.57 3.45 -23.09
C MET A 119 -9.34 4.13 -23.71
N SER A 120 -8.93 3.71 -24.90
CA SER A 120 -7.85 4.36 -25.67
C SER A 120 -8.18 5.81 -26.01
N ARG A 121 -9.46 6.15 -26.21
CA ARG A 121 -9.91 7.54 -26.39
C ARG A 121 -10.20 8.26 -25.07
N PHE A 122 -10.59 7.54 -24.02
CA PHE A 122 -10.90 8.15 -22.72
C PHE A 122 -9.66 8.62 -21.96
N LEU A 123 -8.61 7.79 -21.86
CA LEU A 123 -7.42 8.12 -21.05
C LEU A 123 -6.75 9.44 -21.47
N PRO A 124 -6.54 9.72 -22.78
CA PRO A 124 -5.96 11.00 -23.20
C PRO A 124 -6.87 12.21 -22.96
N GLN A 125 -8.19 11.99 -22.79
CA GLN A 125 -9.16 13.06 -22.57
C GLN A 125 -9.22 13.49 -21.10
N ILE A 126 -8.88 12.61 -20.15
CA ILE A 126 -8.84 12.95 -18.73
C ILE A 126 -8.02 14.23 -18.45
N PRO A 127 -6.74 14.34 -18.84
CA PRO A 127 -5.95 15.54 -18.57
C PRO A 127 -6.55 16.79 -19.20
N LEU A 128 -6.98 16.72 -20.46
CA LEU A 128 -7.58 17.84 -21.19
C LEU A 128 -8.86 18.36 -20.52
N VAL A 129 -9.73 17.43 -20.11
CA VAL A 129 -10.99 17.75 -19.43
C VAL A 129 -10.74 18.36 -18.05
N MET A 130 -9.77 17.84 -17.30
CA MET A 130 -9.41 18.39 -15.99
C MET A 130 -8.80 19.78 -16.12
N GLU A 131 -7.92 20.00 -17.10
CA GLU A 131 -7.34 21.32 -17.36
C GLU A 131 -8.40 22.37 -17.71
N ALA A 132 -9.33 22.03 -18.60
CA ALA A 132 -10.42 22.92 -18.97
C ALA A 132 -11.34 23.24 -17.78
N ALA A 133 -11.61 22.25 -16.92
CA ALA A 133 -12.37 22.44 -15.69
C ALA A 133 -11.66 23.38 -14.71
N VAL A 134 -10.34 23.20 -14.53
CA VAL A 134 -9.49 24.03 -13.68
C VAL A 134 -9.40 25.46 -14.20
N GLU A 135 -9.17 25.64 -15.49
CA GLU A 135 -9.11 26.96 -16.13
C GLU A 135 -10.43 27.72 -15.95
N SER A 136 -11.56 27.04 -16.18
CA SER A 136 -12.90 27.61 -16.06
C SER A 136 -13.25 28.06 -14.63
N SER A 137 -12.71 27.40 -13.60
CA SER A 137 -13.09 27.67 -12.20
C SER A 137 -12.04 28.40 -11.37
N CYS A 138 -10.76 28.17 -11.67
CA CYS A 138 -9.63 28.68 -10.89
C CYS A 138 -8.71 29.61 -11.70
N GLY A 139 -8.94 29.76 -13.01
CA GLY A 139 -8.20 30.65 -13.89
C GLY A 139 -6.91 30.06 -14.47
N VAL A 140 -6.30 30.82 -15.37
CA VAL A 140 -5.15 30.39 -16.19
C VAL A 140 -3.92 30.02 -15.34
N HIS A 141 -3.59 30.83 -14.32
CA HIS A 141 -2.45 30.52 -13.44
C HIS A 141 -2.62 29.22 -12.65
N ALA A 142 -3.85 28.88 -12.26
CA ALA A 142 -4.13 27.61 -11.59
C ALA A 142 -3.96 26.43 -12.55
N LYS A 143 -4.35 26.59 -13.83
CA LYS A 143 -4.11 25.61 -14.89
C LYS A 143 -2.62 25.38 -15.12
N GLU A 144 -1.82 26.44 -15.24
CA GLU A 144 -0.37 26.32 -15.43
C GLU A 144 0.32 25.57 -14.28
N LEU A 145 -0.05 25.92 -13.03
CA LEU A 145 0.44 25.23 -11.84
C LEU A 145 0.01 23.76 -11.82
N PHE A 146 -1.26 23.50 -12.15
CA PHE A 146 -1.81 22.14 -12.22
C PHE A 146 -1.10 21.29 -13.26
N GLN A 147 -0.82 21.85 -14.44
CA GLN A 147 -0.11 21.19 -15.52
C GLN A 147 1.31 20.79 -15.10
N GLN A 148 2.09 21.74 -14.57
CA GLN A 148 3.46 21.45 -14.13
C GLN A 148 3.51 20.46 -12.96
N TYR A 149 2.52 20.49 -12.08
CA TYR A 149 2.51 19.62 -10.89
C TYR A 149 2.08 18.18 -11.18
N LEU A 150 1.07 17.98 -12.04
CA LEU A 150 0.49 16.65 -12.27
C LEU A 150 0.94 15.97 -13.57
N PHE A 151 1.33 16.76 -14.57
CA PHE A 151 1.85 16.27 -15.86
C PHE A 151 3.36 16.48 -16.01
N GLY A 152 4.01 17.09 -15.01
CA GLY A 152 5.46 17.28 -14.96
C GLY A 152 6.23 15.98 -15.20
N ASP A 153 7.17 16.08 -16.13
CA ASP A 153 7.63 15.03 -17.03
C ASP A 153 8.36 13.83 -16.38
N LYS A 154 8.47 12.77 -17.17
CA LYS A 154 9.05 11.44 -16.91
C LYS A 154 10.50 11.40 -16.37
N PHE A 155 11.14 12.53 -16.04
CA PHE A 155 12.56 12.60 -15.66
C PHE A 155 12.92 13.52 -14.48
N GLY A 156 11.95 13.97 -13.69
CA GLY A 156 12.23 14.70 -12.46
C GLY A 156 11.01 15.46 -12.00
N LYS A 157 10.37 14.98 -10.92
CA LYS A 157 9.22 15.66 -10.33
C LYS A 157 9.69 17.00 -9.78
N ALA A 158 9.48 18.07 -10.52
CA ALA A 158 9.66 19.42 -10.00
C ALA A 158 8.84 19.53 -8.71
N THR A 159 9.49 19.83 -7.60
CA THR A 159 8.79 19.91 -6.33
C THR A 159 7.82 21.09 -6.34
N LEU A 160 6.76 21.05 -5.52
CA LEU A 160 5.83 22.19 -5.44
C LEU A 160 6.56 23.52 -5.14
N PRO A 161 7.61 23.56 -4.29
CA PRO A 161 8.48 24.73 -4.16
C PRO A 161 9.18 25.17 -5.45
N GLU A 162 9.73 24.24 -6.24
CA GLU A 162 10.39 24.57 -7.52
C GLU A 162 9.41 25.14 -8.54
N ILE A 163 8.22 24.55 -8.64
CA ILE A 163 7.15 25.06 -9.51
C ILE A 163 6.69 26.45 -9.05
N ALA A 164 6.51 26.63 -7.75
CA ALA A 164 6.15 27.93 -7.17
C ALA A 164 7.21 28.98 -7.50
N GLN A 165 8.50 28.65 -7.36
CA GLN A 165 9.61 29.53 -7.72
C GLN A 165 9.60 29.87 -9.22
N LYS A 166 9.42 28.87 -10.09
CA LYS A 166 9.37 29.07 -11.54
C LYS A 166 8.21 29.97 -11.99
N LEU A 167 7.08 29.90 -11.29
CA LEU A 167 5.89 30.72 -11.56
C LEU A 167 5.84 32.02 -10.74
N ALA A 168 6.92 32.37 -10.03
CA ALA A 168 6.98 33.54 -9.14
C ALA A 168 5.87 33.59 -8.06
N PHE A 169 5.44 32.42 -7.57
CA PHE A 169 4.46 32.27 -6.50
C PHE A 169 5.11 31.89 -5.17
N SER A 170 4.45 32.22 -4.07
CA SER A 170 4.83 31.68 -2.76
C SER A 170 4.47 30.19 -2.66
N ARG A 171 5.25 29.44 -1.88
CA ARG A 171 4.96 28.01 -1.59
C ARG A 171 3.57 27.81 -0.98
N GLN A 172 3.15 28.71 -0.11
CA GLN A 172 1.82 28.64 0.53
C GLN A 172 0.71 28.86 -0.50
N PHE A 173 0.87 29.83 -1.40
CA PHE A 173 -0.08 30.07 -2.47
C PHE A 173 -0.21 28.84 -3.38
N ALA A 174 0.91 28.28 -3.83
CA ALA A 174 0.91 27.07 -4.66
C ALA A 174 0.20 25.88 -3.98
N SER A 175 0.41 25.70 -2.67
CA SER A 175 -0.28 24.67 -1.87
C SER A 175 -1.78 24.92 -1.77
N ASN A 176 -2.19 26.17 -1.52
CA ASN A 176 -3.60 26.56 -1.45
C ASN A 176 -4.30 26.36 -2.79
N VAL A 177 -3.69 26.79 -3.89
CA VAL A 177 -4.22 26.59 -5.26
C VAL A 177 -4.38 25.11 -5.55
N LYS A 178 -3.35 24.30 -5.28
CA LYS A 178 -3.41 22.84 -5.45
C LYS A 178 -4.57 22.21 -4.68
N ASN A 179 -4.71 22.53 -3.40
CA ASN A 179 -5.77 21.96 -2.57
C ASN A 179 -7.16 22.44 -3.02
N SER A 180 -7.28 23.70 -3.42
CA SER A 180 -8.51 24.26 -3.99
C SER A 180 -8.92 23.55 -5.26
N VAL A 181 -7.99 23.40 -6.22
CA VAL A 181 -8.21 22.71 -7.50
C VAL A 181 -8.64 21.25 -7.28
N LEU A 182 -7.89 20.49 -6.47
CA LEU A 182 -8.26 19.10 -6.19
C LEU A 182 -9.60 19.01 -5.45
N GLY A 183 -9.92 19.97 -4.58
CA GLY A 183 -11.22 20.07 -3.92
C GLY A 183 -12.37 20.30 -4.89
N VAL A 184 -12.21 21.21 -5.85
CA VAL A 184 -13.20 21.46 -6.91
C VAL A 184 -13.42 20.21 -7.77
N LEU A 185 -12.34 19.58 -8.25
CA LEU A 185 -12.44 18.37 -9.08
C LEU A 185 -13.12 17.22 -8.31
N ARG A 186 -12.74 16.96 -7.06
CA ARG A 186 -13.34 15.87 -6.28
C ARG A 186 -14.82 16.09 -6.02
N ARG A 187 -15.22 17.29 -5.60
CA ARG A 187 -16.64 17.60 -5.31
C ARG A 187 -17.50 17.48 -6.58
N THR A 188 -17.01 18.02 -7.69
CA THR A 188 -17.74 17.93 -8.97
C THR A 188 -17.80 16.51 -9.52
N ILE A 189 -16.72 15.73 -9.41
CA ILE A 189 -16.67 14.35 -9.93
C ILE A 189 -17.44 13.39 -9.04
N PHE A 190 -17.32 13.45 -7.71
CA PHE A 190 -17.85 12.41 -6.81
C PHE A 190 -19.12 12.81 -6.05
N GLU A 191 -19.37 14.10 -5.84
CA GLU A 191 -20.49 14.58 -5.01
C GLU A 191 -21.57 15.30 -5.84
N ASP A 192 -21.36 15.43 -7.15
CA ASP A 192 -22.23 16.22 -8.05
C ASP A 192 -22.41 17.69 -7.57
N ASP A 193 -21.43 18.21 -6.84
CA ASP A 193 -21.43 19.57 -6.30
C ASP A 193 -20.57 20.50 -7.17
N TYR A 194 -21.25 21.41 -7.87
CA TYR A 194 -20.64 22.37 -8.79
C TYR A 194 -20.68 23.82 -8.27
N ARG A 195 -20.80 24.04 -6.95
CA ARG A 195 -20.75 25.39 -6.37
C ARG A 195 -19.51 26.17 -6.85
N GLY A 196 -19.75 27.35 -7.40
CA GLY A 196 -18.73 28.25 -7.95
C GLY A 196 -18.10 27.82 -9.28
N CYS A 197 -18.54 26.70 -9.88
CA CYS A 197 -17.97 26.20 -11.13
C CYS A 197 -18.69 26.78 -12.35
N ARG A 198 -17.94 27.17 -13.38
CA ARG A 198 -18.47 27.63 -14.67
C ARG A 198 -18.41 26.58 -15.77
N PHE A 199 -18.28 25.33 -15.37
CA PHE A 199 -18.29 24.17 -16.24
C PHE A 199 -19.20 23.08 -15.67
N ARG A 200 -19.59 22.13 -16.51
CA ARG A 200 -20.29 20.92 -16.11
C ARG A 200 -19.70 19.70 -16.81
N PHE A 201 -19.51 18.61 -16.07
CA PHE A 201 -19.09 17.37 -16.68
C PHE A 201 -20.28 16.64 -17.32
N ARG A 202 -20.05 16.04 -18.48
CA ARG A 202 -20.95 15.04 -19.04
C ARG A 202 -20.97 13.84 -18.10
N HIS A 203 -22.17 13.29 -17.89
CA HIS A 203 -22.36 12.17 -16.96
C HIS A 203 -21.50 10.95 -17.34
N SER A 204 -21.41 10.63 -18.63
CA SER A 204 -20.60 9.52 -19.16
C SER A 204 -19.11 9.63 -18.82
N PHE A 205 -18.58 10.85 -18.68
CA PHE A 205 -17.19 11.08 -18.31
C PHE A 205 -16.94 10.79 -16.82
N VAL A 206 -17.77 11.35 -15.93
CA VAL A 206 -17.61 11.16 -14.47
C VAL A 206 -17.96 9.75 -14.02
N LEU A 207 -18.90 9.08 -14.70
CA LEU A 207 -19.32 7.73 -14.36
C LEU A 207 -18.13 6.76 -14.35
N ARG A 208 -17.26 6.81 -15.37
CA ARG A 208 -16.06 5.95 -15.44
C ARG A 208 -15.05 6.21 -14.33
N LEU A 209 -14.93 7.46 -13.89
CA LEU A 209 -14.08 7.83 -12.75
C LEU A 209 -14.69 7.36 -11.42
N ARG A 210 -16.03 7.39 -11.29
CA ARG A 210 -16.76 6.88 -10.12
C ARG A 210 -16.67 5.36 -10.02
N GLU A 211 -16.76 4.64 -11.13
CA GLU A 211 -16.56 3.19 -11.19
C GLU A 211 -15.17 2.80 -10.66
N LEU A 212 -14.13 3.47 -11.15
CA LEU A 212 -12.76 3.25 -10.65
C LEU A 212 -12.62 3.61 -9.17
N LYS A 213 -13.23 4.73 -8.72
CA LYS A 213 -13.21 5.12 -7.31
C LYS A 213 -13.90 4.08 -6.42
N THR A 214 -15.02 3.53 -6.88
CA THR A 214 -15.75 2.48 -6.15
C THR A 214 -14.88 1.24 -5.98
N ALA A 215 -14.21 0.80 -7.05
CA ALA A 215 -13.26 -0.31 -6.99
C ALA A 215 -12.05 -0.03 -6.09
N LEU A 216 -11.58 1.22 -6.00
CA LEU A 216 -10.55 1.61 -5.04
C LEU A 216 -11.07 1.61 -3.60
N ASP A 217 -12.32 1.99 -3.37
CA ASP A 217 -12.92 2.01 -2.03
C ASP A 217 -13.16 0.62 -1.45
N GLU A 218 -13.33 -0.40 -2.31
CA GLU A 218 -13.34 -1.81 -1.91
C GLU A 218 -12.05 -2.25 -1.20
N THR A 219 -10.93 -1.52 -1.37
CA THR A 219 -9.69 -1.76 -0.62
C THR A 219 -9.79 -1.33 0.86
N GLY A 220 -10.90 -0.72 1.26
CA GLY A 220 -11.16 -0.29 2.63
C GLY A 220 -10.32 0.90 3.08
N GLY A 221 -9.81 1.71 2.13
CA GLY A 221 -8.95 2.84 2.43
C GLY A 221 -7.62 2.44 3.08
N ARG A 222 -7.08 1.29 2.71
CA ARG A 222 -5.81 0.73 3.22
C ARG A 222 -4.70 0.91 2.19
N ALA A 223 -3.45 0.73 2.63
CA ALA A 223 -2.35 0.55 1.70
C ALA A 223 -2.51 -0.79 0.97
N PHE A 224 -2.11 -0.85 -0.30
CA PHE A 224 -2.13 -2.09 -1.09
C PHE A 224 -0.94 -2.16 -2.07
N PRO A 225 -0.53 -3.37 -2.52
CA PRO A 225 0.55 -3.52 -3.49
C PRO A 225 0.20 -2.89 -4.84
N TYR A 226 1.20 -2.39 -5.56
CA TYR A 226 0.96 -1.82 -6.90
C TYR A 226 0.39 -2.84 -7.91
N ALA A 227 0.60 -4.14 -7.71
CA ALA A 227 -0.06 -5.18 -8.51
C ALA A 227 -1.60 -5.15 -8.37
N VAL A 228 -2.11 -4.80 -7.19
CA VAL A 228 -3.56 -4.65 -6.97
C VAL A 228 -4.11 -3.43 -7.71
N TRP A 229 -3.31 -2.36 -7.85
CA TRP A 229 -3.68 -1.22 -8.71
C TRP A 229 -3.87 -1.64 -10.18
N ASP A 230 -2.93 -2.43 -10.70
CA ASP A 230 -3.00 -2.98 -12.06
C ASP A 230 -4.23 -3.87 -12.25
N GLN A 231 -4.53 -4.73 -11.27
CA GLN A 231 -5.75 -5.57 -11.27
C GLN A 231 -7.03 -4.74 -11.24
N ILE A 232 -7.08 -3.67 -10.43
CA ILE A 232 -8.23 -2.77 -10.37
C ILE A 232 -8.44 -2.11 -11.74
N LEU A 233 -7.39 -1.59 -12.36
CA LEU A 233 -7.48 -0.98 -13.70
C LEU A 233 -7.92 -1.99 -14.77
N ALA A 234 -7.37 -3.20 -14.74
CA ALA A 234 -7.75 -4.27 -15.66
C ALA A 234 -9.24 -4.65 -15.49
N ARG A 235 -9.71 -4.74 -14.25
CA ARG A 235 -11.11 -5.09 -13.94
C ARG A 235 -12.09 -3.98 -14.32
N THR A 236 -11.79 -2.72 -14.00
CA THR A 236 -12.75 -1.61 -14.22
C THR A 236 -12.69 -1.06 -15.63
N TRP A 237 -11.49 -0.95 -16.19
CA TRP A 237 -11.24 -0.25 -17.44
C TRP A 237 -10.66 -1.16 -18.53
N GLY A 238 -10.27 -2.40 -18.23
CA GLY A 238 -9.67 -3.28 -19.23
C GLY A 238 -8.32 -2.76 -19.75
N VAL A 239 -7.57 -2.01 -18.93
CA VAL A 239 -6.27 -1.43 -19.30
C VAL A 239 -5.21 -1.79 -18.27
N ALA A 240 -3.96 -1.89 -18.72
CA ALA A 240 -2.80 -2.06 -17.86
C ALA A 240 -2.36 -0.72 -17.23
N ALA A 241 -1.70 -0.79 -16.07
CA ALA A 241 -1.14 0.36 -15.38
C ALA A 241 -0.14 1.15 -16.25
N THR A 242 0.55 0.48 -17.18
CA THR A 242 1.47 1.11 -18.14
C THR A 242 0.77 2.09 -19.08
N GLN A 243 -0.47 1.81 -19.47
CA GLN A 243 -1.28 2.70 -20.33
C GLN A 243 -1.78 3.93 -19.55
N VAL A 244 -1.94 3.79 -18.23
CA VAL A 244 -2.40 4.85 -17.32
C VAL A 244 -1.23 5.66 -16.75
N ALA A 245 -0.01 5.13 -16.82
CA ALA A 245 1.21 5.75 -16.26
C ALA A 245 1.37 7.26 -16.56
N PRO A 246 1.05 7.78 -17.78
CA PRO A 246 1.16 9.22 -18.05
C PRO A 246 0.24 10.10 -17.20
N ILE A 247 -0.90 9.57 -16.75
CA ILE A 247 -1.92 10.32 -15.99
C ILE A 247 -2.11 9.77 -14.56
N GLU A 248 -1.31 8.79 -14.16
CA GLU A 248 -1.45 8.08 -12.89
C GLU A 248 -1.37 9.02 -11.68
N ASN A 249 -0.42 9.97 -11.68
CA ASN A 249 -0.28 10.93 -10.59
C ASN A 249 -1.53 11.80 -10.44
N LEU A 250 -2.15 12.20 -11.56
CA LEU A 250 -3.41 12.95 -11.57
C LEU A 250 -4.53 12.12 -10.95
N LEU A 251 -4.69 10.87 -11.39
CA LEU A 251 -5.70 9.96 -10.86
C LEU A 251 -5.54 9.77 -9.36
N PHE A 252 -4.35 9.43 -8.89
CA PHE A 252 -4.11 9.29 -7.46
C PHE A 252 -4.33 10.60 -6.69
N ALA A 253 -3.94 11.75 -7.25
CA ALA A 253 -4.24 13.04 -6.65
C ALA A 253 -5.75 13.28 -6.52
N ILE A 254 -6.55 12.96 -7.54
CA ILE A 254 -8.02 13.06 -7.50
C ILE A 254 -8.60 12.09 -6.47
N PHE A 255 -8.20 10.82 -6.50
CA PHE A 255 -8.73 9.76 -5.62
C PHE A 255 -8.19 9.82 -4.18
N SER A 256 -7.29 10.75 -3.86
CA SER A 256 -6.65 10.87 -2.54
C SER A 256 -5.73 9.70 -2.18
N TYR A 257 -4.99 9.19 -3.16
CA TYR A 257 -3.93 8.20 -2.99
C TYR A 257 -2.57 8.78 -3.39
N GLN A 258 -1.51 8.04 -3.09
CA GLN A 258 -0.15 8.31 -3.52
C GLN A 258 0.64 7.01 -3.64
N VAL A 259 1.56 6.95 -4.60
CA VAL A 259 2.47 5.81 -4.77
C VAL A 259 3.71 6.03 -3.93
N VAL A 260 4.01 5.06 -3.08
CA VAL A 260 5.27 4.98 -2.35
C VAL A 260 6.20 4.07 -3.15
N ARG A 261 7.07 4.71 -3.93
CA ARG A 261 8.16 4.01 -4.61
C ARG A 261 9.29 3.76 -3.61
N PRO A 262 9.79 2.53 -3.48
CA PRO A 262 10.94 2.23 -2.65
C PRO A 262 12.22 2.76 -3.28
N VAL A 263 13.23 3.02 -2.45
CA VAL A 263 14.54 3.51 -2.90
C VAL A 263 15.33 2.41 -3.62
N HIS A 264 15.11 1.14 -3.23
CA HIS A 264 15.75 0.00 -3.89
C HIS A 264 14.85 -0.58 -4.99
N PRO A 265 15.40 -0.81 -6.20
CA PRO A 265 14.63 -1.28 -7.37
C PRO A 265 14.05 -2.69 -7.22
N GLN A 266 14.54 -3.48 -6.26
CA GLN A 266 14.02 -4.83 -5.99
C GLN A 266 12.72 -4.82 -5.16
N LYS A 267 12.43 -3.73 -4.45
CA LYS A 267 11.22 -3.63 -3.63
C LYS A 267 10.03 -3.22 -4.51
N LEU A 268 8.85 -3.76 -4.22
CA LEU A 268 7.64 -3.39 -4.96
C LEU A 268 7.07 -2.07 -4.44
N SER A 269 6.48 -1.30 -5.36
CA SER A 269 5.77 -0.08 -4.99
C SER A 269 4.46 -0.41 -4.27
N ILE A 270 4.07 0.43 -3.32
CA ILE A 270 2.77 0.33 -2.65
C ILE A 270 1.96 1.60 -2.91
N VAL A 271 0.66 1.45 -3.05
CA VAL A 271 -0.30 2.56 -3.15
C VAL A 271 -0.87 2.82 -1.76
N VAL A 272 -0.90 4.08 -1.35
CA VAL A 272 -1.23 4.48 0.02
C VAL A 272 -2.24 5.63 -0.01
N PRO A 273 -3.30 5.60 0.81
CA PRO A 273 -4.19 6.75 0.99
C PRO A 273 -3.42 7.97 1.51
N LYS A 274 -3.75 9.18 1.02
CA LYS A 274 -3.04 10.44 1.33
C LYS A 274 -3.08 10.81 2.82
N GLY A 275 -4.02 10.27 3.60
CA GLY A 275 -4.10 10.45 5.05
C GLY A 275 -3.17 9.56 5.87
N ARG A 276 -2.53 8.55 5.27
CA ARG A 276 -1.60 7.65 5.98
C ARG A 276 -0.17 8.20 5.96
N ASN A 277 0.57 7.96 7.03
CA ASN A 277 1.95 8.39 7.14
C ASN A 277 2.88 7.50 6.29
N VAL A 278 3.28 8.00 5.12
CA VAL A 278 4.19 7.31 4.20
C VAL A 278 5.55 7.01 4.81
N LEU A 279 6.10 7.91 5.64
CA LEU A 279 7.40 7.69 6.27
C LEU A 279 7.34 6.53 7.25
N ALA A 280 6.23 6.40 7.98
CA ALA A 280 6.01 5.29 8.88
C ALA A 280 5.94 3.95 8.15
N LEU A 281 5.18 3.87 7.05
CA LEU A 281 5.11 2.65 6.22
C LEU A 281 6.46 2.30 5.59
N ARG A 282 7.22 3.31 5.11
CA ARG A 282 8.59 3.09 4.60
C ARG A 282 9.52 2.53 5.67
N ARG A 283 9.46 3.05 6.89
CA ARG A 283 10.23 2.54 8.04
C ARG A 283 9.78 1.12 8.38
N ALA A 284 8.48 0.85 8.45
CA ALA A 284 7.95 -0.49 8.70
C ALA A 284 8.46 -1.51 7.67
N LEU A 285 8.47 -1.17 6.37
CA LEU A 285 9.05 -2.04 5.33
C LEU A 285 10.54 -2.34 5.56
N ALA A 286 11.31 -1.34 6.01
CA ALA A 286 12.72 -1.53 6.32
C ALA A 286 12.91 -2.40 7.58
N ASP A 287 12.12 -2.14 8.62
CA ASP A 287 12.15 -2.87 9.89
C ASP A 287 11.72 -4.33 9.72
N ILE A 288 10.65 -4.61 8.96
CA ILE A 288 10.22 -5.98 8.65
C ILE A 288 11.32 -6.73 7.92
N ALA A 289 11.91 -6.12 6.89
CA ALA A 289 13.02 -6.72 6.16
C ALA A 289 14.20 -7.02 7.11
N LEU A 290 14.56 -6.10 8.00
CA LEU A 290 15.62 -6.29 8.99
C LEU A 290 15.28 -7.40 10.00
N LEU A 291 14.06 -7.42 10.51
CA LEU A 291 13.57 -8.41 11.47
C LEU A 291 13.69 -9.81 10.88
N LEU A 292 13.16 -10.02 9.67
CA LEU A 292 13.10 -11.34 9.04
C LEU A 292 14.44 -11.81 8.46
N THR A 293 15.34 -10.90 8.05
CA THR A 293 16.63 -11.28 7.45
C THR A 293 17.79 -11.40 8.46
N GLN A 294 17.67 -10.80 9.65
CA GLN A 294 18.78 -10.73 10.62
C GLN A 294 18.42 -11.11 12.05
N LYS A 295 17.21 -10.81 12.54
CA LYS A 295 16.87 -11.00 13.96
C LYS A 295 16.05 -12.26 14.23
N PHE A 296 15.16 -12.61 13.31
CA PHE A 296 14.22 -13.73 13.41
C PHE A 296 14.23 -14.52 12.09
N PRO A 297 15.35 -15.20 11.77
CA PRO A 297 15.51 -15.92 10.50
C PRO A 297 14.52 -17.09 10.35
N ASP A 298 14.04 -17.66 11.46
CA ASP A 298 12.99 -18.69 11.47
C ASP A 298 11.59 -18.15 11.16
N GLY A 299 11.45 -16.83 11.08
CA GLY A 299 10.20 -16.15 10.75
C GLY A 299 9.39 -15.66 11.93
N LEU A 300 8.36 -14.88 11.61
CA LEU A 300 7.42 -14.30 12.56
C LEU A 300 6.01 -14.35 11.96
N SER A 301 5.00 -14.55 12.81
CA SER A 301 3.61 -14.31 12.42
C SER A 301 3.31 -12.81 12.29
N GLU A 302 2.22 -12.46 11.62
CA GLU A 302 1.80 -11.07 11.44
C GLU A 302 1.61 -10.32 12.78
N LEU A 303 1.02 -10.98 13.78
CA LEU A 303 0.84 -10.43 15.13
C LEU A 303 2.19 -10.19 15.83
N GLN A 304 3.13 -11.12 15.69
CA GLN A 304 4.47 -10.96 16.24
C GLN A 304 5.21 -9.82 15.55
N LEU A 305 5.13 -9.71 14.22
CA LEU A 305 5.70 -8.59 13.46
C LEU A 305 5.14 -7.27 13.96
N LEU A 306 3.81 -7.16 14.07
CA LEU A 306 3.16 -5.96 14.58
C LEU A 306 3.68 -5.59 15.97
N SER A 307 3.74 -6.55 16.91
CA SER A 307 4.25 -6.30 18.27
C SER A 307 5.70 -5.82 18.29
N LYS A 308 6.54 -6.29 17.36
CA LYS A 308 7.95 -5.90 17.26
C LYS A 308 8.08 -4.49 16.65
N LEU A 309 7.26 -4.17 15.64
CA LEU A 309 7.19 -2.84 15.04
C LEU A 309 6.65 -1.79 16.03
N GLN A 310 5.67 -2.15 16.87
CA GLN A 310 5.16 -1.27 17.93
C GLN A 310 6.25 -0.88 18.93
N ARG A 311 7.19 -1.79 19.22
CA ARG A 311 8.32 -1.52 20.12
C ARG A 311 9.37 -0.63 19.48
N SER A 312 9.58 -0.71 18.16
CA SER A 312 10.57 0.13 17.45
C SER A 312 10.03 1.51 17.05
N ASN A 313 8.71 1.67 16.90
CA ASN A 313 8.12 2.87 16.29
C ASN A 313 6.83 3.30 16.98
N ARG A 314 6.93 4.00 18.11
CA ARG A 314 5.79 4.36 18.98
C ARG A 314 4.75 5.29 18.34
N ASP A 315 5.17 6.16 17.41
CA ASP A 315 4.31 7.28 16.98
C ASP A 315 3.53 7.04 15.68
N ASN A 316 3.76 5.94 14.96
CA ASN A 316 2.97 5.58 13.77
C ASN A 316 3.21 4.12 13.37
N VAL A 317 2.49 3.22 14.02
CA VAL A 317 2.56 1.78 13.76
C VAL A 317 1.62 1.45 12.58
N PRO A 318 2.03 0.59 11.63
CA PRO A 318 1.11 0.06 10.64
C PRO A 318 -0.06 -0.67 11.32
N LEU A 319 -1.22 -0.68 10.66
CA LEU A 319 -2.36 -1.48 11.11
C LEU A 319 -2.07 -2.96 10.87
N LEU A 320 -2.67 -3.85 11.67
CA LEU A 320 -2.54 -5.30 11.45
C LEU A 320 -2.92 -5.68 10.01
N ALA A 321 -4.02 -5.12 9.51
CA ALA A 321 -4.50 -5.35 8.15
C ALA A 321 -3.56 -4.82 7.04
N GLU A 322 -2.58 -3.97 7.36
CA GLU A 322 -1.57 -3.51 6.41
C GLU A 322 -0.36 -4.45 6.36
N ILE A 323 -0.15 -5.30 7.37
CA ILE A 323 1.00 -6.21 7.44
C ILE A 323 1.11 -7.12 6.21
N PRO A 324 0.03 -7.79 5.72
CA PRO A 324 0.10 -8.59 4.50
C PRO A 324 0.63 -7.80 3.30
N THR A 325 0.10 -6.59 3.10
CA THR A 325 0.56 -5.69 2.02
C THR A 325 2.04 -5.33 2.15
N LEU A 326 2.51 -5.10 3.37
CA LEU A 326 3.92 -4.79 3.61
C LEU A 326 4.82 -6.01 3.35
N LEU A 327 4.34 -7.21 3.66
CA LEU A 327 5.04 -8.47 3.38
C LEU A 327 5.13 -8.73 1.87
N ASP A 328 4.02 -8.58 1.15
CA ASP A 328 3.97 -8.71 -0.31
C ASP A 328 4.92 -7.73 -1.02
N ALA A 329 5.15 -6.56 -0.42
CA ALA A 329 6.05 -5.55 -0.96
C ALA A 329 7.55 -5.88 -0.80
N ILE A 330 7.90 -6.91 0.00
CA ILE A 330 9.26 -7.34 0.27
C ILE A 330 9.56 -8.61 -0.54
N PRO A 331 10.44 -8.53 -1.55
CA PRO A 331 10.76 -9.69 -2.39
C PRO A 331 11.54 -10.77 -1.62
N GLY A 332 11.28 -12.03 -1.94
CA GLY A 332 12.02 -13.17 -1.38
C GLY A 332 11.64 -13.51 0.06
N LEU A 333 10.42 -13.17 0.49
CA LEU A 333 9.81 -13.75 1.67
C LEU A 333 9.05 -15.04 1.30
N GLU A 334 9.03 -15.98 2.24
CA GLU A 334 8.38 -17.29 2.09
C GLU A 334 7.46 -17.53 3.29
N SER A 335 6.33 -18.18 3.05
CA SER A 335 5.43 -18.64 4.12
C SER A 335 5.90 -19.99 4.66
N ASP A 336 6.00 -20.10 5.98
CA ASP A 336 6.26 -21.36 6.68
C ASP A 336 4.90 -22.03 6.97
N GLY A 337 4.51 -22.97 6.11
CA GLY A 337 3.15 -23.51 6.01
C GLY A 337 2.61 -24.22 7.27
N SER A 338 3.41 -24.41 8.31
CA SER A 338 3.02 -25.07 9.56
C SER A 338 2.45 -24.12 10.63
N GLU A 339 2.72 -22.80 10.56
CA GLU A 339 2.34 -21.88 11.66
C GLU A 339 1.92 -20.47 11.20
N GLY A 340 1.69 -20.26 9.89
CA GLY A 340 1.35 -18.92 9.36
C GLY A 340 2.45 -17.88 9.59
N LYS A 341 3.69 -18.33 9.80
CA LYS A 341 4.86 -17.47 9.92
C LYS A 341 5.36 -17.09 8.55
N VAL A 342 5.87 -15.87 8.44
CA VAL A 342 6.59 -15.41 7.25
C VAL A 342 8.06 -15.27 7.61
N ARG A 343 8.94 -15.79 6.75
CA ARG A 343 10.39 -15.74 6.91
C ARG A 343 11.08 -15.30 5.63
N ALA A 344 12.33 -14.87 5.76
CA ALA A 344 13.15 -14.58 4.59
C ALA A 344 13.56 -15.87 3.87
N GLY A 345 13.64 -15.83 2.55
CA GLY A 345 14.20 -16.90 1.73
C GLY A 345 15.67 -17.17 2.05
N MET A 346 16.13 -18.37 1.70
CA MET A 346 17.46 -18.86 2.06
C MET A 346 18.59 -17.95 1.55
N ASP A 347 18.40 -17.39 0.36
CA ASP A 347 19.32 -16.48 -0.33
C ASP A 347 19.33 -15.06 0.26
N LYS A 348 18.29 -14.69 1.02
CA LYS A 348 18.14 -13.36 1.66
C LYS A 348 18.71 -13.28 3.07
N LEU A 349 19.04 -14.42 3.68
CA LEU A 349 19.62 -14.45 5.01
C LEU A 349 21.03 -13.86 5.03
N THR A 350 21.27 -12.95 5.99
CA THR A 350 22.51 -12.17 6.01
C THR A 350 23.68 -12.97 6.58
N ARG A 351 23.45 -13.78 7.63
CA ARG A 351 24.50 -14.54 8.32
C ARG A 351 24.53 -15.99 7.83
N MET A 352 25.75 -16.49 7.57
CA MET A 352 25.95 -17.88 7.17
C MET A 352 25.52 -18.88 8.25
N SER A 353 25.66 -18.54 9.53
CA SER A 353 25.20 -19.38 10.64
C SER A 353 23.68 -19.60 10.60
N ASP A 354 22.90 -18.55 10.32
CA ASP A 354 21.45 -18.67 10.16
C ASP A 354 21.09 -19.56 8.97
N GLN A 355 21.93 -19.52 7.92
CA GLN A 355 21.77 -20.40 6.77
C GLN A 355 21.98 -21.88 7.10
N LEU A 356 23.03 -22.16 7.88
CA LEU A 356 23.41 -23.51 8.25
C LEU A 356 22.44 -24.12 9.27
N GLU A 357 21.93 -23.31 10.21
CA GLU A 357 20.88 -23.74 11.13
C GLU A 357 19.64 -24.20 10.37
N ARG A 358 19.17 -23.39 9.41
CA ARG A 358 17.99 -23.73 8.62
C ARG A 358 18.17 -25.03 7.84
N ILE A 359 19.35 -25.27 7.25
CA ILE A 359 19.66 -26.52 6.56
C ILE A 359 19.64 -27.71 7.52
N LEU A 360 20.24 -27.59 8.71
CA LEU A 360 20.23 -28.66 9.71
C LEU A 360 18.82 -28.95 10.22
N ARG A 361 18.01 -27.91 10.52
CA ARG A 361 16.60 -28.06 10.92
C ARG A 361 15.79 -28.76 9.85
N ALA A 362 15.92 -28.34 8.59
CA ALA A 362 15.17 -28.91 7.48
C ALA A 362 15.52 -30.38 7.21
N ARG A 363 16.80 -30.77 7.40
CA ARG A 363 17.23 -32.17 7.27
C ARG A 363 16.85 -33.04 8.46
N GLY A 364 16.81 -32.47 9.67
CA GLY A 364 16.54 -33.21 10.91
C GLY A 364 17.61 -34.25 11.28
N VAL A 365 18.76 -34.27 10.61
CA VAL A 365 19.83 -35.25 10.83
C VAL A 365 21.22 -34.60 10.89
N PRO A 366 22.17 -35.19 11.64
CA PRO A 366 23.55 -34.71 11.68
C PRO A 366 24.18 -34.68 10.29
N THR A 367 24.86 -33.59 9.96
CA THR A 367 25.36 -33.35 8.60
C THR A 367 26.84 -33.00 8.59
N THR A 368 27.59 -33.47 7.60
CA THR A 368 29.03 -33.18 7.45
C THR A 368 29.26 -31.73 6.99
N THR A 369 30.40 -31.14 7.37
CA THR A 369 30.78 -29.79 6.89
C THR A 369 30.79 -29.66 5.36
N ARG A 370 31.16 -30.73 4.64
CA ARG A 370 31.24 -30.72 3.18
C ARG A 370 29.86 -30.67 2.54
N GLU A 371 28.91 -31.44 3.07
CA GLU A 371 27.51 -31.39 2.62
C GLU A 371 26.87 -30.05 2.93
N LEU A 372 27.08 -29.52 4.13
CA LEU A 372 26.58 -28.18 4.51
C LEU A 372 27.12 -27.10 3.56
N ALA A 373 28.41 -27.14 3.23
CA ALA A 373 29.01 -26.22 2.26
C ALA A 373 28.38 -26.36 0.86
N SER A 374 28.16 -27.60 0.39
CA SER A 374 27.50 -27.86 -0.88
C SER A 374 26.07 -27.30 -0.90
N GLU A 375 25.32 -27.50 0.18
CA GLU A 375 23.92 -27.09 0.28
C GLU A 375 23.79 -25.56 0.32
N VAL A 376 24.58 -24.86 1.15
CA VAL A 376 24.60 -23.39 1.19
C VAL A 376 24.94 -22.81 -0.19
N ASN A 377 25.88 -23.43 -0.92
CA ASN A 377 26.26 -22.98 -2.25
C ASN A 377 25.19 -23.21 -3.32
N ARG A 378 24.21 -24.12 -3.12
CA ARG A 378 23.07 -24.28 -4.04
C ARG A 378 22.16 -23.04 -4.04
N PHE A 379 22.03 -22.37 -2.91
CA PHE A 379 21.15 -21.20 -2.75
C PHE A 379 21.84 -19.88 -3.11
N LYS A 380 23.18 -19.85 -3.13
CA LYS A 380 23.94 -18.73 -3.67
C LYS A 380 24.04 -18.88 -5.19
N GLY A 381 23.31 -18.06 -5.94
CA GLY A 381 23.45 -18.00 -7.40
C GLY A 381 24.89 -17.73 -7.87
N ARG A 382 25.14 -17.80 -9.18
CA ARG A 382 26.47 -17.74 -9.83
C ARG A 382 27.35 -16.52 -9.48
N ALA A 383 26.79 -15.47 -8.87
CA ALA A 383 27.50 -14.23 -8.53
C ALA A 383 28.09 -14.18 -7.10
N GLY A 384 27.87 -15.21 -6.27
CA GLY A 384 28.38 -15.25 -4.89
C GLY A 384 29.71 -15.98 -4.75
N SER A 385 30.59 -15.53 -3.86
CA SER A 385 31.79 -16.29 -3.50
C SER A 385 31.41 -17.66 -2.91
N ILE A 386 31.96 -18.72 -3.51
CA ILE A 386 31.78 -20.10 -3.08
C ILE A 386 32.21 -20.22 -1.62
N ARG A 387 31.33 -20.74 -0.76
CA ARG A 387 31.64 -21.02 0.64
C ARG A 387 32.41 -22.32 0.71
N SER A 388 33.67 -22.26 1.12
CA SER A 388 34.47 -23.45 1.35
C SER A 388 34.06 -24.16 2.65
N ALA A 389 34.38 -25.45 2.76
CA ALA A 389 34.21 -26.19 4.00
C ALA A 389 34.93 -25.53 5.20
N ARG A 390 36.05 -24.82 4.96
CA ARG A 390 36.76 -24.07 6.00
C ARG A 390 35.94 -22.89 6.52
N ASN A 391 35.27 -22.15 5.63
CA ASN A 391 34.41 -21.04 6.03
C ASN A 391 33.21 -21.54 6.84
N VAL A 392 32.57 -22.62 6.38
CA VAL A 392 31.45 -23.24 7.10
C VAL A 392 31.88 -23.72 8.47
N ASN A 393 33.01 -24.43 8.58
CA ASN A 393 33.54 -24.89 9.86
C ASN A 393 33.80 -23.73 10.82
N SER A 394 34.40 -22.64 10.34
CA SER A 394 34.66 -21.44 11.16
C SER A 394 33.36 -20.82 11.69
N ALA A 395 32.32 -20.69 10.84
CA ALA A 395 31.05 -20.12 11.26
C ALA A 395 30.31 -20.99 12.28
N LEU A 396 30.33 -22.32 12.10
CA LEU A 396 29.72 -23.26 13.04
C LEU A 396 30.44 -23.27 14.38
N SER A 397 31.77 -23.29 14.39
CA SER A 397 32.57 -23.26 15.63
C SER A 397 32.37 -21.98 16.45
N ASN A 398 32.14 -20.85 15.80
CA ASN A 398 31.99 -19.55 16.46
C ASN A 398 30.56 -19.29 16.99
N ASP A 399 29.61 -20.15 16.67
CA ASP A 399 28.20 -19.96 17.03
C ASP A 399 27.73 -21.08 17.98
N LYS A 400 27.24 -20.67 19.16
CA LYS A 400 26.86 -21.56 20.26
C LYS A 400 25.66 -22.46 19.93
N ARG A 401 24.93 -22.17 18.85
CA ARG A 401 23.79 -22.97 18.37
C ARG A 401 24.22 -24.31 17.78
N PHE A 402 25.50 -24.52 17.51
CA PHE A 402 26.00 -25.75 16.91
C PHE A 402 26.92 -26.53 17.85
N LYS A 403 26.84 -27.86 17.79
CA LYS A 403 27.78 -28.78 18.44
C LYS A 403 28.38 -29.72 17.40
N ILE A 404 29.63 -30.08 17.59
CA ILE A 404 30.32 -31.09 16.79
C ILE A 404 30.23 -32.46 17.47
N ILE A 405 30.01 -33.52 16.70
CA ILE A 405 29.97 -34.90 17.16
C ILE A 405 31.42 -35.40 17.32
N GLY A 406 32.00 -35.29 18.52
CA GLY A 406 33.38 -35.66 18.80
C GLY A 406 34.39 -34.94 17.87
N ARG A 407 35.10 -35.70 17.02
CA ARG A 407 36.11 -35.17 16.07
C ARG A 407 35.73 -35.36 14.59
N THR A 408 34.49 -35.75 14.28
CA THR A 408 34.11 -36.28 12.95
C THR A 408 33.78 -35.21 11.90
N ARG A 409 33.88 -33.91 12.22
CA ARG A 409 33.38 -32.80 11.36
C ARG A 409 31.90 -32.94 10.97
N ILE A 410 31.13 -33.68 11.78
CA ILE A 410 29.68 -33.80 11.68
C ILE A 410 29.09 -32.84 12.71
N TRP A 411 28.15 -32.01 12.27
CA TRP A 411 27.54 -30.97 13.07
C TRP A 411 26.08 -31.26 13.35
N ILE A 412 25.63 -30.82 14.53
CA ILE A 412 24.25 -30.87 15.00
C ILE A 412 23.86 -29.52 15.61
N LEU A 413 22.57 -29.34 15.84
CA LEU A 413 22.07 -28.24 16.64
C LEU A 413 22.25 -28.54 18.12
N SER A 414 22.56 -27.50 18.90
CA SER A 414 22.83 -27.61 20.33
C SER A 414 21.65 -28.12 21.15
N GLU A 415 20.43 -27.92 20.64
CA GLU A 415 19.14 -28.37 21.21
C GLU A 415 18.81 -29.85 20.92
N TRP A 416 19.57 -30.52 20.06
CA TRP A 416 19.35 -31.94 19.75
C TRP A 416 19.94 -32.84 20.83
N ASP A 417 19.28 -32.86 22.00
CA ASP A 417 19.74 -33.59 23.18
C ASP A 417 19.68 -35.12 23.02
N HIS A 418 18.93 -35.61 22.02
CA HIS A 418 18.85 -37.03 21.68
C HIS A 418 20.10 -37.58 21.00
N ILE A 419 21.05 -36.72 20.60
CA ILE A 419 22.27 -37.12 19.88
C ILE A 419 23.50 -36.97 20.77
N GLU A 420 24.24 -38.07 20.94
CA GLU A 420 25.41 -38.11 21.79
C GLU A 420 26.64 -37.47 21.12
N THR A 421 27.13 -36.38 21.72
CA THR A 421 28.24 -35.58 21.21
C THR A 421 29.61 -36.11 21.64
N ARG A 422 29.69 -36.86 22.76
CA ARG A 422 30.93 -37.47 23.26
C ARG A 422 31.58 -38.39 22.24
N THR A 423 32.91 -38.48 22.23
CA THR A 423 33.63 -39.37 21.31
C THR A 423 33.22 -40.84 21.49
N VAL A 424 33.32 -41.65 20.44
CA VAL A 424 33.04 -43.10 20.51
C VAL A 424 33.83 -43.77 21.63
N ALA A 425 35.08 -43.36 21.85
CA ALA A 425 35.90 -43.80 22.95
C ALA A 425 35.33 -43.44 24.33
N GLU A 426 34.82 -42.23 24.53
CA GLU A 426 34.21 -41.85 25.82
C GLU A 426 32.94 -42.63 26.12
N ILE A 427 32.09 -42.84 25.10
CA ILE A 427 30.87 -43.64 25.23
C ILE A 427 31.23 -45.10 25.53
N ALA A 428 32.14 -45.69 24.75
CA ALA A 428 32.59 -47.07 24.94
C ALA A 428 33.25 -47.28 26.31
N ALA A 429 34.01 -46.31 26.82
CA ALA A 429 34.54 -46.38 28.19
C ALA A 429 33.42 -46.38 29.23
N GLY A 430 32.37 -45.57 29.05
CA GLY A 430 31.19 -45.59 29.92
C GLY A 430 30.50 -46.95 29.92
N LEU A 431 30.24 -47.50 28.72
CA LEU A 431 29.59 -48.79 28.54
C LEU A 431 30.41 -49.94 29.15
N LEU A 432 31.73 -49.99 28.92
CA LEU A 432 32.60 -51.02 29.48
C LEU A 432 32.71 -50.93 31.01
N ARG A 433 32.71 -49.73 31.60
CA ARG A 433 32.65 -49.57 33.06
C ARG A 433 31.33 -50.08 33.62
N GLN A 434 30.23 -49.75 32.97
CA GLN A 434 28.90 -50.13 33.43
C GLN A 434 28.66 -51.64 33.31
N ALA A 435 29.12 -52.25 32.21
CA ALA A 435 28.96 -53.68 31.97
C ALA A 435 29.95 -54.54 32.79
N ALA A 436 31.02 -53.94 33.31
CA ALA A 436 32.09 -54.60 34.07
C ALA A 436 32.67 -55.86 33.38
N ARG A 437 32.60 -55.92 32.04
CA ARG A 437 33.10 -57.04 31.23
C ARG A 437 33.64 -56.56 29.88
N PRO A 438 34.54 -57.32 29.24
CA PRO A 438 34.91 -57.07 27.84
C PRO A 438 33.69 -57.16 26.92
N MET A 439 33.63 -56.30 25.91
CA MET A 439 32.55 -56.27 24.93
C MET A 439 33.11 -56.34 23.51
N THR A 440 32.36 -56.99 22.63
CA THR A 440 32.68 -57.06 21.21
C THR A 440 32.37 -55.74 20.50
N GLU A 441 33.03 -55.49 19.37
CA GLU A 441 32.75 -54.34 18.50
C GLU A 441 31.29 -54.32 18.04
N SER A 442 30.67 -55.48 17.84
CA SER A 442 29.25 -55.61 17.47
C SER A 442 28.32 -55.20 18.62
N GLU A 443 28.58 -55.66 19.84
CA GLU A 443 27.81 -55.25 21.03
C GLU A 443 27.94 -53.75 21.28
N LEU A 444 29.17 -53.20 21.19
CA LEU A 444 29.40 -51.77 21.34
C LEU A 444 28.71 -50.97 20.23
N PHE A 445 28.72 -51.47 18.98
CA PHE A 445 27.99 -50.84 17.88
C PHE A 445 26.48 -50.78 18.15
N GLY A 446 25.87 -51.89 18.57
CA GLY A 446 24.44 -51.95 18.87
C GLY A 446 24.00 -50.95 19.96
N LEU A 447 24.89 -50.63 20.90
CA LEU A 447 24.63 -49.67 21.97
C LEU A 447 24.94 -48.21 21.60
N ILE A 448 25.88 -47.97 20.69
CA ILE A 448 26.33 -46.62 20.31
C ILE A 448 25.56 -46.08 19.09
N ALA A 449 25.30 -46.92 18.09
CA ALA A 449 24.66 -46.52 16.84
C ALA A 449 23.28 -45.84 17.00
N PRO A 450 22.41 -46.23 17.95
CA PRO A 450 21.11 -45.58 18.13
C PRO A 450 21.19 -44.11 18.54
N THR A 451 22.24 -43.73 19.27
CA THR A 451 22.40 -42.37 19.84
C THR A 451 23.46 -41.56 19.13
N ARG A 452 24.29 -42.19 18.28
CA ARG A 452 25.38 -41.53 17.56
C ARG A 452 25.63 -42.18 16.18
N PRO A 453 25.70 -41.39 15.09
CA PRO A 453 26.09 -41.90 13.79
C PRO A 453 27.55 -42.38 13.82
N VAL A 454 27.76 -43.68 13.64
CA VAL A 454 29.09 -44.31 13.53
C VAL A 454 29.00 -45.51 12.59
N ALA A 455 30.06 -45.80 11.84
CA ALA A 455 30.16 -47.03 11.07
C ALA A 455 30.72 -48.15 11.97
N GLN A 456 30.13 -49.34 11.93
CA GLN A 456 30.57 -50.48 12.75
C GLN A 456 32.06 -50.78 12.57
N SER A 457 32.56 -50.75 11.33
CA SER A 457 33.97 -50.94 10.97
C SER A 457 34.92 -49.91 11.59
N SER A 458 34.41 -48.76 12.05
CA SER A 458 35.22 -47.69 12.64
C SER A 458 35.45 -47.86 14.15
N ILE A 459 34.66 -48.68 14.84
CA ILE A 459 34.75 -48.81 16.31
C ILE A 459 36.12 -49.37 16.70
N GLY A 460 36.53 -50.50 16.13
CA GLY A 460 37.82 -51.11 16.44
C GLY A 460 39.01 -50.15 16.20
N THR A 461 38.97 -49.39 15.11
CA THR A 461 40.01 -48.41 14.78
C THR A 461 40.06 -47.27 15.80
N LEU A 462 38.91 -46.72 16.19
CA LEU A 462 38.82 -45.61 17.15
C LEU A 462 39.25 -46.01 18.56
N LEU A 463 38.92 -47.24 18.99
CA LEU A 463 39.35 -47.76 20.29
C LEU A 463 40.84 -48.09 20.31
N ARG A 464 41.38 -48.67 19.23
CA ARG A 464 42.81 -48.98 19.11
C ARG A 464 43.70 -47.75 19.25
N GLN A 465 43.28 -46.63 18.67
CA GLN A 465 44.01 -45.37 18.71
C GLN A 465 43.94 -44.67 20.08
N ASN A 466 43.10 -45.16 21.00
CA ASN A 466 42.92 -44.57 22.31
C ASN A 466 43.59 -45.43 23.39
N GLY A 467 44.59 -44.86 24.07
CA GLY A 467 45.42 -45.57 25.04
C GLY A 467 44.67 -46.19 26.24
N ARG A 468 43.41 -45.81 26.48
CA ARG A 468 42.54 -46.31 27.57
C ARG A 468 42.03 -47.75 27.36
N PHE A 469 42.10 -48.28 26.13
CA PHE A 469 41.55 -49.59 25.81
C PHE A 469 42.64 -50.62 25.55
N ARG A 470 42.36 -51.88 25.89
CA ARG A 470 43.18 -53.04 25.51
C ARG A 470 42.28 -54.06 24.79
N ARG A 471 42.79 -54.62 23.70
CA ARG A 471 42.13 -55.73 23.01
C ARG A 471 42.45 -57.03 23.75
N THR A 472 41.44 -57.78 24.17
CA THR A 472 41.59 -59.06 24.89
C THR A 472 41.39 -60.27 24.00
N ALA A 473 40.60 -60.14 22.94
CA ALA A 473 40.34 -61.16 21.94
C ALA A 473 40.02 -60.51 20.57
N PRO A 474 39.84 -61.27 19.47
CA PRO A 474 39.42 -60.69 18.21
C PRO A 474 38.17 -59.82 18.37
N CYS A 475 38.24 -58.55 17.93
CA CYS A 475 37.15 -57.58 18.00
C CYS A 475 36.55 -57.39 19.40
N THR A 476 37.29 -57.70 20.47
CA THR A 476 36.82 -57.63 21.86
C THR A 476 37.72 -56.71 22.68
N TRP A 477 37.10 -55.76 23.37
CA TRP A 477 37.77 -54.64 24.02
C TRP A 477 37.44 -54.58 25.51
N THR A 478 38.43 -54.22 26.32
CA THR A 478 38.28 -53.90 27.74
C THR A 478 38.99 -52.58 28.07
N LEU A 479 38.66 -51.98 29.21
CA LEU A 479 39.42 -50.86 29.78
C LEU A 479 40.70 -51.37 30.43
N LYS A 480 41.77 -50.58 30.28
CA LYS A 480 43.05 -50.83 30.95
C LYS A 480 43.01 -50.50 32.43
#